data_AF-A0A530QV54-F1
#
_entry.id   AF-A0A530QV54-F1
#
_cell.length_a   1.000
_cell.length_b   1.000
_cell.length_c   1.000
_cell.angle_alpha   90.00
_cell.angle_beta   90.00
_cell.angle_gamma   90.00
#
_symmetry.space_group_name_H-M   'P 1'
#
loop_
_entity.id
_entity.type
_entity.pdbx_description
1 polymer ?
#
loop_
_entity_poly.entity_id
_entity_poly.type
_entity_poly.pdbx_seq_one_letter_code
_entity_poly.pdbx_strand_id
1 'polypeptide(L)'
;MASRIPTATRTTMTDQPSNIALLRLMAWLSPAFPVGSFSYSHGLEQAVHAGLVANSKDLAAWLETLVEMGSGWNDAVLFAESWRRARQAGDLAEIAALAEALA
;
A
#
# COMPACT_ATOMS: atom_id res chain seq x y z
N MET A 1 15.77 61.63 -16.93
CA MET A 1 15.85 60.36 -17.68
C MET A 1 15.88 59.23 -16.64
N ALA A 2 14.71 58.70 -16.25
CA ALA A 2 14.59 57.74 -15.14
C ALA A 2 14.60 56.30 -15.68
N SER A 3 15.59 55.52 -15.24
CA SER A 3 15.77 54.11 -15.60
C SER A 3 14.74 53.24 -14.87
N ARG A 4 13.96 52.44 -15.62
CA ARG A 4 13.00 51.47 -15.06
C ARG A 4 13.74 50.18 -14.72
N ILE A 5 13.71 49.78 -13.45
CA ILE A 5 14.18 48.47 -12.98
C ILE A 5 13.25 47.39 -13.58
N PRO A 6 13.76 46.33 -14.22
CA PRO A 6 12.92 45.26 -14.73
C PRO A 6 12.36 44.43 -13.56
N THR A 7 11.03 44.38 -13.47
CA THR A 7 10.30 43.50 -12.57
C THR A 7 10.67 42.05 -12.87
N ALA A 8 11.35 41.39 -11.93
CA ALA A 8 11.61 39.96 -12.01
C ALA A 8 10.28 39.21 -11.91
N THR A 9 9.85 38.59 -13.02
CA THR A 9 8.78 37.60 -13.03
C THR A 9 9.20 36.45 -12.11
N ARG A 10 8.66 36.41 -10.90
CA ARG A 10 8.77 35.24 -10.03
C ARG A 10 7.96 34.13 -10.69
N THR A 11 8.65 33.25 -11.42
CA THR A 11 8.09 31.96 -11.82
C THR A 11 7.70 31.23 -10.55
N THR A 12 6.42 31.26 -10.21
CA THR A 12 5.83 30.31 -9.26
C THR A 12 5.91 28.95 -9.95
N MET A 13 7.06 28.29 -9.81
CA MET A 13 7.12 26.85 -9.96
C MET A 13 6.11 26.34 -8.96
N THR A 14 4.98 25.83 -9.43
CA THR A 14 4.03 25.09 -8.60
C THR A 14 4.86 24.02 -7.92
N ASP A 15 5.21 24.27 -6.68
CA ASP A 15 5.70 23.25 -5.76
C ASP A 15 4.65 22.16 -5.86
N GLN A 16 5.02 21.03 -6.47
CA GLN A 16 4.09 20.00 -6.91
C GLN A 16 4.19 18.89 -5.87
N PRO A 17 3.50 19.00 -4.72
CA PRO A 17 3.54 18.00 -3.65
C PRO A 17 3.12 16.61 -4.17
N SER A 18 2.40 16.54 -5.28
CA SER A 18 2.01 15.29 -5.94
C SER A 18 3.19 14.50 -6.51
N ASN A 19 4.27 15.12 -6.98
CA ASN A 19 5.41 14.38 -7.54
C ASN A 19 6.21 13.68 -6.43
N ILE A 20 6.42 14.36 -5.29
CA ILE A 20 7.11 13.77 -4.14
C ILE A 20 6.26 12.66 -3.50
N ALA A 21 4.94 12.87 -3.37
CA ALA A 21 4.03 11.86 -2.86
C ALA A 21 4.02 10.60 -3.75
N LEU A 22 3.98 10.76 -5.07
CA LEU A 22 4.04 9.65 -6.02
C LEU A 22 5.37 8.89 -5.92
N LEU A 23 6.51 9.59 -5.86
CA LEU A 23 7.82 8.96 -5.70
C LEU A 23 7.93 8.17 -4.40
N ARG A 24 7.35 8.67 -3.30
CA ARG A 24 7.27 7.93 -2.02
C ARG A 24 6.42 6.67 -2.14
N LEU A 25 5.25 6.76 -2.78
CA LEU A 25 4.40 5.59 -3.04
C LEU A 25 5.11 4.55 -3.89
N MET A 26 5.82 4.96 -4.95
CA MET A 26 6.63 4.05 -5.77
C MET A 26 7.73 3.35 -4.96
N ALA A 27 8.41 4.08 -4.08
CA ALA A 27 9.43 3.50 -3.22
C ALA A 27 8.84 2.49 -2.23
N TRP A 28 7.68 2.78 -1.63
CA TRP A 28 6.99 1.90 -0.68
C TRP A 28 6.42 0.64 -1.33
N LEU A 29 5.87 0.75 -2.55
CA LEU A 29 5.27 -0.38 -3.27
C LEU A 29 6.28 -1.19 -4.09
N SER A 30 7.57 -0.83 -4.01
CA SER A 30 8.63 -1.57 -4.69
C SER A 30 8.81 -2.96 -4.07
N PRO A 31 8.91 -4.03 -4.87
CA PRO A 31 9.29 -5.36 -4.37
C PRO A 31 10.67 -5.40 -3.68
N ALA A 32 11.52 -4.40 -3.93
CA ALA A 32 12.82 -4.25 -3.27
C ALA A 32 12.73 -3.56 -1.89
N PHE A 33 11.53 -3.16 -1.45
CA PHE A 33 11.35 -2.53 -0.14
C PHE A 33 11.62 -3.57 0.97
N PRO A 34 12.47 -3.27 1.97
CA PRO A 34 13.06 -4.28 2.85
C PRO A 34 12.15 -4.66 4.02
N VAL A 35 10.93 -5.13 3.73
CA VAL A 35 9.95 -5.60 4.73
C VAL A 35 9.89 -7.13 4.85
N GLY A 36 10.58 -7.86 3.96
CA GLY A 36 10.55 -9.32 3.91
C GLY A 36 9.33 -9.83 3.14
N SER A 37 9.53 -10.32 1.91
CA SER A 37 8.45 -10.74 1.01
C SER A 37 7.83 -12.10 1.34
N PHE A 38 8.41 -12.86 2.27
CA PHE A 38 8.05 -14.26 2.51
C PHE A 38 6.78 -14.48 3.33
N SER A 39 6.30 -13.45 4.04
CA SER A 39 5.07 -13.57 4.85
C SER A 39 3.77 -13.60 4.02
N TYR A 40 3.85 -13.36 2.70
CA TYR A 40 2.68 -13.26 1.81
C TYR A 40 2.47 -14.49 0.92
N SER A 41 3.13 -15.62 1.20
CA SER A 41 2.94 -16.82 0.39
C SER A 41 1.52 -17.38 0.52
N HIS A 42 0.81 -17.05 1.61
CA HIS A 42 -0.55 -17.54 1.92
C HIS A 42 -0.68 -19.06 1.74
N GLY A 43 0.37 -19.82 2.05
CA GLY A 43 0.37 -21.28 1.89
C GLY A 43 0.33 -21.76 0.43
N LEU A 44 0.58 -20.88 -0.55
CA LEU A 44 0.54 -21.21 -1.98
C LEU A 44 1.46 -22.36 -2.35
N GLU A 45 2.67 -22.42 -1.78
CA GLU A 45 3.61 -23.53 -2.00
C GLU A 45 2.99 -24.88 -1.59
N GLN A 46 2.32 -24.91 -0.43
CA GLN A 46 1.62 -26.10 0.05
C GLN A 46 0.38 -26.42 -0.80
N ALA A 47 -0.36 -25.40 -1.24
CA ALA A 47 -1.53 -25.57 -2.11
C ALA A 47 -1.13 -26.17 -3.47
N VAL A 48 0.01 -25.74 -4.03
CA VAL A 48 0.60 -26.34 -5.23
C VAL A 48 1.04 -27.77 -4.96
N HIS A 49 1.78 -28.02 -3.88
CA HIS A 49 2.22 -29.36 -3.50
C HIS A 49 1.04 -30.34 -3.30
N ALA A 50 -0.08 -29.85 -2.76
CA ALA A 50 -1.31 -30.62 -2.56
C ALA A 50 -2.17 -30.77 -3.84
N GLY A 51 -1.78 -30.14 -4.96
CA GLY A 51 -2.54 -30.16 -6.21
C GLY A 51 -3.81 -29.30 -6.22
N LEU A 52 -4.00 -28.43 -5.21
CA LEU A 52 -5.12 -27.48 -5.15
C LEU A 52 -4.95 -26.32 -6.14
N VAL A 53 -3.70 -25.97 -6.46
CA VAL A 53 -3.35 -25.00 -7.49
C VAL A 53 -2.46 -25.68 -8.52
N ALA A 54 -3.03 -26.14 -9.62
CA ALA A 54 -2.30 -26.87 -10.66
C ALA A 54 -2.06 -26.05 -11.94
N ASN A 55 -2.79 -24.95 -12.11
CA ASN A 55 -2.71 -24.10 -13.30
C ASN A 55 -3.08 -22.64 -12.98
N SER A 56 -3.01 -21.79 -14.00
CA SER A 56 -3.27 -20.35 -13.88
C SER A 56 -4.71 -20.01 -13.49
N LYS A 57 -5.70 -20.83 -13.86
CA LYS A 57 -7.10 -20.63 -13.48
C LYS A 57 -7.28 -20.91 -11.99
N ASP A 58 -6.68 -21.99 -11.47
CA ASP A 58 -6.73 -22.30 -10.04
C ASP A 58 -6.01 -21.22 -9.22
N LEU A 59 -4.88 -20.72 -9.72
CA LEU A 59 -4.16 -19.61 -9.09
C LEU A 59 -5.02 -18.33 -9.06
N ALA A 60 -5.71 -18.01 -10.15
CA ALA A 60 -6.60 -16.85 -10.19
C ALA A 60 -7.73 -16.97 -9.15
N ALA A 61 -8.37 -18.14 -9.05
CA ALA A 61 -9.40 -18.40 -8.05
C ALA A 61 -8.85 -18.34 -6.61
N TRP A 62 -7.62 -18.81 -6.40
CA TRP A 62 -6.93 -18.69 -5.11
C TRP A 62 -6.73 -17.23 -4.71
N LEU A 63 -6.21 -16.41 -5.64
CA LEU A 63 -5.99 -14.97 -5.41
C LEU A 63 -7.31 -14.21 -5.20
N GLU A 64 -8.35 -14.53 -5.96
CA GLU A 64 -9.70 -13.96 -5.79
C GLU A 64 -10.22 -14.25 -4.38
N THR A 65 -10.11 -15.50 -3.92
CA THR A 65 -10.48 -15.88 -2.56
C THR A 65 -9.69 -15.06 -1.52
N LEU A 66 -8.38 -14.91 -1.70
CA LEU A 66 -7.54 -14.13 -0.78
C LEU A 66 -7.95 -12.65 -0.71
N VAL A 67 -8.28 -12.05 -1.85
CA VAL A 67 -8.59 -10.61 -1.95
C VAL A 67 -10.03 -10.29 -1.56
N GLU A 68 -10.98 -11.19 -1.83
CA GLU A 68 -12.41 -10.94 -1.56
C GLU A 68 -12.85 -11.38 -0.17
N MET A 69 -12.30 -12.47 0.35
CA MET A 69 -12.76 -13.08 1.60
C MET A 69 -11.65 -13.61 2.52
N GLY A 70 -10.39 -13.53 2.09
CA GLY A 70 -9.25 -14.06 2.82
C GLY A 70 -8.41 -13.00 3.52
N SER A 71 -7.15 -13.33 3.78
CA SER A 71 -6.20 -12.45 4.46
C SER A 71 -5.94 -11.14 3.71
N GLY A 72 -5.99 -11.14 2.37
CA GLY A 72 -5.85 -9.92 1.58
C GLY A 72 -7.00 -8.94 1.83
N TRP A 73 -8.22 -9.45 2.03
CA TRP A 73 -9.36 -8.64 2.45
C TRP A 73 -9.16 -8.05 3.85
N ASN A 74 -8.71 -8.87 4.81
CA ASN A 74 -8.45 -8.42 6.18
C ASN A 74 -7.40 -7.30 6.22
N ASP A 75 -6.29 -7.46 5.51
CA ASP A 75 -5.23 -6.45 5.41
C ASP A 75 -5.77 -5.13 4.82
N ALA A 76 -6.60 -5.20 3.77
CA ALA A 76 -7.20 -4.04 3.15
C ALA A 76 -8.14 -3.29 4.11
N VAL A 77 -8.96 -4.01 4.87
CA VAL A 77 -9.84 -3.43 5.89
C VAL A 77 -9.01 -2.78 7.00
N LEU A 78 -8.07 -3.51 7.61
CA LEU A 78 -7.22 -2.99 8.69
C LEU A 78 -6.44 -1.74 8.24
N PHE A 79 -5.92 -1.72 7.01
CA PHE A 79 -5.25 -0.56 6.44
C PHE A 79 -6.19 0.63 6.28
N ALA A 80 -7.38 0.42 5.69
CA ALA A 80 -8.36 1.49 5.47
C ALA A 80 -8.88 2.08 6.79
N GLU A 81 -9.18 1.23 7.78
CA GLU A 81 -9.59 1.63 9.13
C GLU A 81 -8.49 2.44 9.83
N SER A 82 -7.25 1.94 9.79
CA SER A 82 -6.07 2.61 10.36
C SER A 82 -5.86 3.99 9.75
N TRP A 83 -5.93 4.08 8.42
CA TRP A 83 -5.78 5.34 7.70
C TRP A 83 -6.84 6.37 8.11
N ARG A 84 -8.11 5.97 8.17
CA ARG A 84 -9.20 6.87 8.57
C ARG A 84 -9.03 7.37 10.00
N ARG A 85 -8.67 6.47 10.92
CA ARG A 85 -8.50 6.79 12.34
C ARG A 85 -7.28 7.69 12.57
N ALA A 86 -6.15 7.40 11.92
CA ALA A 86 -4.95 8.23 11.95
C ALA A 86 -5.22 9.66 11.42
N ARG A 87 -6.03 9.82 10.37
CA ARG A 87 -6.43 11.15 9.85
C ARG A 87 -7.22 11.99 10.85
N GLN A 88 -7.84 11.37 11.84
CA GLN A 88 -8.57 12.03 12.92
C GLN A 88 -7.74 12.12 14.20
N ALA A 89 -6.43 11.82 14.14
CA ALA A 89 -5.54 11.68 15.29
C ALA A 89 -6.06 10.69 16.35
N GLY A 90 -6.81 9.68 15.91
CA GLY A 90 -7.35 8.63 16.77
C GLY A 90 -6.30 7.57 17.10
N ASP A 91 -6.50 6.91 18.24
CA ASP A 91 -5.66 5.80 18.71
C ASP A 91 -5.78 4.56 17.79
N LEU A 92 -4.68 3.87 17.52
CA LEU A 92 -4.63 2.67 16.69
C LEU A 92 -4.52 1.37 17.49
N ALA A 93 -4.43 1.43 18.83
CA ALA A 93 -4.17 0.27 19.69
C ALA A 93 -5.14 -0.89 19.46
N GLU A 94 -6.45 -0.62 19.35
CA GLU A 94 -7.45 -1.65 19.09
C GLU A 94 -7.29 -2.31 17.71
N ILE A 95 -6.95 -1.53 16.68
CA ILE A 95 -6.75 -2.03 15.32
C ILE A 95 -5.46 -2.86 15.25
N ALA A 96 -4.41 -2.41 15.93
CA ALA A 96 -3.16 -3.15 16.05
C ALA A 96 -3.35 -4.49 16.78
N ALA A 97 -4.06 -4.49 17.90
CA ALA A 97 -4.37 -5.72 18.64
C ALA A 97 -5.20 -6.71 17.80
N LEU A 98 -6.15 -6.21 17.01
CA LEU A 98 -6.90 -7.05 16.07
C LEU A 98 -6.01 -7.60 14.96
N ALA A 99 -5.13 -6.77 14.38
CA ALA A 99 -4.20 -7.22 13.35
C ALA A 99 -3.26 -8.32 13.86
N GLU A 100 -2.73 -8.18 15.07
CA GLU A 100 -1.91 -9.21 15.73
C GLU A 100 -2.69 -10.52 15.98
N ALA A 101 -3.98 -10.42 16.32
CA ALA A 101 -4.82 -11.60 16.55
C ALA A 101 -5.20 -12.36 15.27
N LEU A 102 -5.11 -11.71 14.10
CA LEU A 102 -5.41 -12.29 12.78
C LEU A 102 -4.17 -12.82 12.04
N ALA A 103 -2.97 -12.53 12.56
CA ALA A 103 -1.68 -12.87 11.94
C ALA A 103 -1.25 -14.33 12.15
#